data_AF-A0A316HSX0-F1
#
_entry.id   AF-A0A316HSX0-F1
#
_cell.length_a   1.000
_cell.length_b   1.000
_cell.length_c   1.000
_cell.angle_alpha   90.00
_cell.angle_beta   90.00
_cell.angle_gamma   90.00
#
_symmetry.space_group_name_H-M   'P 1'
#
loop_
_entity.id
_entity.type
_entity.pdbx_description
1 polymer ?
#
loop_
_entity_poly.entity_id
_entity_poly.type
_entity_poly.pdbx_seq_one_letter_code
_entity_poly.pdbx_strand_id
1 'polypeptide(L)'
;MASKTGVLLPAVVLAAAAVLVVPELGTRIGDTVSGWIGGVELVGEGETQFMVAASASSQVSRCTPQKSLEEKACEDLKFVILDAAKMPFITRNVSTAWKAGHPGVLTKDSTRQADNRKKVCLPSFPRPYGGQCDEYPFASSRQGGAGSQEQEVPARENQCQGGTLSTKYAAARIVDGDDYLVVITHPDKIAPGPFQGIDIALGQSC
;
A
#
# COMPACT_ATOMS: atom_id res chain seq x y z
N MET A 1 54.48 -47.52 44.00
CA MET A 1 55.24 -47.27 42.75
C MET A 1 54.25 -47.08 41.60
N ALA A 2 54.63 -46.24 40.63
CA ALA A 2 54.03 -46.04 39.30
C ALA A 2 52.79 -45.12 39.17
N SER A 3 53.15 -43.84 38.99
CA SER A 3 52.56 -42.76 38.18
C SER A 3 51.87 -43.16 36.86
N LYS A 4 50.76 -42.47 36.49
CA LYS A 4 50.63 -41.55 35.31
C LYS A 4 49.19 -41.47 34.74
N THR A 5 48.68 -40.24 34.73
CA THR A 5 48.11 -39.47 33.61
C THR A 5 46.99 -40.04 32.73
N GLY A 6 45.91 -39.25 32.58
CA GLY A 6 44.98 -39.36 31.46
C GLY A 6 43.75 -38.44 31.60
N VAL A 7 43.87 -37.21 31.12
CA VAL A 7 42.76 -36.26 30.92
C VAL A 7 41.98 -36.67 29.67
N LEU A 8 40.65 -36.79 29.76
CA LEU A 8 39.73 -36.74 28.61
C LEU A 8 38.38 -36.18 29.09
N LEU A 9 38.02 -34.98 28.62
CA LEU A 9 36.68 -34.40 28.76
C LEU A 9 35.66 -35.24 27.98
N PRO A 10 34.43 -35.45 28.49
CA PRO A 10 33.32 -35.85 27.64
C PRO A 10 32.75 -34.61 26.92
N ALA A 11 32.80 -34.63 25.59
CA ALA A 11 32.06 -33.71 24.74
C ALA A 11 30.56 -33.96 24.94
N VAL A 12 29.86 -32.98 25.52
CA VAL A 12 28.40 -32.97 25.59
C VAL A 12 27.87 -32.54 24.22
N VAL A 13 27.32 -33.48 23.46
CA VAL A 13 26.49 -33.16 22.29
C VAL A 13 25.09 -32.85 22.79
N LEU A 14 24.78 -31.57 23.00
CA LEU A 14 23.40 -31.11 23.17
C LEU A 14 22.75 -31.01 21.78
N ALA A 15 21.95 -32.01 21.44
CA ALA A 15 20.97 -31.89 20.37
C ALA A 15 19.86 -30.94 20.82
N ALA A 16 19.92 -29.68 20.38
CA ALA A 16 18.81 -28.75 20.54
C ALA A 16 17.74 -29.07 19.48
N ALA A 17 16.64 -29.69 19.91
CA ALA A 17 15.43 -29.77 19.10
C ALA A 17 14.83 -28.35 18.99
N ALA A 18 14.93 -27.75 17.81
CA ALA A 18 14.25 -26.50 17.50
C ALA A 18 12.74 -26.80 17.37
N VAL A 19 11.99 -26.58 18.44
CA VAL A 19 10.53 -26.50 18.39
C VAL A 19 10.19 -25.21 17.64
N LEU A 20 9.70 -25.34 16.41
CA LEU A 20 9.12 -24.23 15.64
C LEU A 20 7.88 -23.74 16.39
N VAL A 21 8.04 -22.68 17.18
CA VAL A 21 6.91 -21.95 17.77
C VAL A 21 6.28 -21.11 16.67
N VAL A 22 5.13 -21.57 16.17
CA VAL A 22 4.19 -20.75 15.41
C VAL A 22 3.62 -19.73 16.40
N PRO A 23 3.79 -18.40 16.23
CA PRO A 23 3.12 -17.47 17.11
C PRO A 23 1.65 -17.43 16.70
N GLU A 24 0.80 -18.05 17.51
CA GLU A 24 -0.64 -17.82 17.47
C GLU A 24 -0.93 -16.35 17.76
N LEU A 25 -1.69 -15.76 16.85
CA LEU A 25 -2.24 -14.42 16.91
C LEU A 25 -3.30 -14.37 18.03
N GLY A 26 -2.90 -14.02 19.25
CA GLY A 26 -3.78 -14.09 20.42
C GLY A 26 -3.46 -13.08 21.52
N THR A 27 -4.04 -11.88 21.40
CA THR A 27 -4.46 -10.95 22.47
C THR A 27 -3.47 -10.61 23.59
N ARG A 28 -2.90 -9.41 23.51
CA ARG A 28 -2.78 -8.41 24.60
C ARG A 28 -2.13 -7.15 24.02
N ILE A 29 -2.94 -6.19 23.57
CA ILE A 29 -2.50 -4.86 23.17
C ILE A 29 -3.28 -3.88 24.04
N GLY A 30 -2.67 -3.50 25.15
CA GLY A 30 -3.03 -2.29 25.89
C GLY A 30 -2.01 -1.22 25.50
N ASP A 31 -2.53 -0.15 24.92
CA ASP A 31 -1.93 1.17 24.65
C ASP A 31 -0.53 1.21 23.99
N THR A 32 -0.48 1.88 22.82
CA THR A 32 0.73 2.28 22.06
C THR A 32 1.47 1.26 21.18
N VAL A 33 0.73 0.58 20.28
CA VAL A 33 1.32 0.10 19.01
C VAL A 33 0.50 0.65 17.85
N SER A 34 0.81 1.88 17.41
CA SER A 34 0.30 2.42 16.16
C SER A 34 0.89 1.60 15.01
N GLY A 35 0.22 0.52 14.61
CA GLY A 35 -0.01 0.14 13.21
C GLY A 35 1.14 -0.08 12.21
N TRP A 36 2.38 -0.38 12.59
CA TRP A 36 3.46 -0.66 11.62
C TRP A 36 3.33 -2.08 11.05
N ILE A 37 2.55 -2.24 9.99
CA ILE A 37 2.43 -3.52 9.26
C ILE A 37 3.22 -3.41 7.96
N GLY A 38 4.52 -3.68 8.02
CA GLY A 38 5.37 -3.98 6.86
C GLY A 38 5.26 -3.03 5.66
N GLY A 39 5.23 -1.72 5.89
CA GLY A 39 5.25 -0.70 4.82
C GLY A 39 3.99 0.17 4.69
N VAL A 40 2.97 -0.06 5.52
CA VAL A 40 1.78 0.81 5.63
C VAL A 40 1.52 1.21 7.08
N GLU A 41 0.76 2.29 7.25
CA GLU A 41 0.28 2.77 8.54
C GLU A 41 -1.23 3.04 8.49
N LEU A 42 -1.94 2.61 9.54
CA LEU A 42 -3.32 2.99 9.78
C LEU A 42 -3.36 4.21 10.69
N VAL A 43 -4.05 5.26 10.24
CA VAL A 43 -4.16 6.54 10.92
C VAL A 43 -5.63 6.79 11.26
N GLY A 44 -5.89 7.16 12.52
CA GLY A 44 -7.24 7.32 13.04
C GLY A 44 -7.90 6.00 13.47
N GLU A 45 -9.16 6.11 13.89
CA GLU A 45 -9.95 5.01 14.43
C GLU A 45 -11.38 5.03 13.86
N GLY A 46 -12.03 3.86 13.84
CA GLY A 46 -13.41 3.69 13.36
C GLY A 46 -13.61 4.22 11.93
N GLU A 47 -14.70 4.96 11.73
CA GLU A 47 -15.11 5.51 10.41
C GLU A 47 -14.14 6.57 9.86
N THR A 48 -13.24 7.11 10.69
CA THR A 48 -12.22 8.08 10.26
C THR A 48 -10.87 7.44 9.97
N GLN A 49 -10.78 6.11 10.09
CA GLN A 49 -9.56 5.38 9.83
C GLN A 49 -9.23 5.40 8.34
N PHE A 50 -7.98 5.75 8.03
CA PHE A 50 -7.42 5.66 6.70
C PHE A 50 -6.03 5.04 6.73
N MET A 51 -5.59 4.53 5.58
CA MET A 51 -4.29 3.91 5.38
C MET A 51 -3.41 4.79 4.50
N VAL A 52 -2.13 4.88 4.85
CA VAL A 52 -1.07 5.53 4.07
C VAL A 52 0.15 4.62 3.96
N ALA A 53 1.06 4.94 3.05
CA ALA A 53 2.39 4.33 3.06
C ALA A 53 3.15 4.73 4.33
N ALA A 54 3.92 3.80 4.91
CA ALA A 54 4.76 4.10 6.08
C ALA A 54 5.78 5.21 5.79
N SER A 55 6.21 5.38 4.53
CA SER A 55 7.08 6.48 4.10
C SER A 55 6.45 7.88 4.25
N ALA A 56 5.13 7.95 4.44
CA ALA A 56 4.36 9.18 4.58
C ALA A 56 3.78 9.38 5.99
N SER A 57 4.01 8.43 6.89
CA SER A 57 3.50 8.43 8.27
C SER A 57 3.84 9.72 9.03
N SER A 58 5.11 10.14 8.96
CA SER A 58 5.60 11.30 9.69
C SER A 58 4.92 12.61 9.26
N GLN A 59 4.47 12.69 8.00
CA GLN A 59 3.76 13.83 7.45
C GLN A 59 2.34 13.89 8.00
N VAL A 60 1.63 12.76 8.05
CA VAL A 60 0.24 12.71 8.52
C VAL A 60 0.09 12.66 10.03
N SER A 61 1.09 12.18 10.76
CA SER A 61 1.11 12.14 12.24
C SER A 61 0.98 13.52 12.89
N ARG A 62 1.24 14.59 12.12
CA ARG A 62 1.13 15.99 12.57
C ARG A 62 -0.29 16.54 12.47
N CYS A 63 -1.19 15.83 11.79
CA CYS A 63 -2.55 16.27 11.54
C CYS A 63 -3.58 15.38 12.22
N THR A 64 -4.72 15.97 12.59
CA THR A 64 -5.86 15.22 13.12
C THR A 64 -6.53 14.42 12.00
N PRO A 65 -6.72 13.10 12.13
CA PRO A 65 -7.25 12.26 11.05
C PRO A 65 -8.59 12.75 10.48
N GLN A 66 -9.53 13.08 11.36
CA GLN A 66 -10.85 13.60 10.98
C GLN A 66 -10.72 14.88 10.15
N LYS A 67 -10.00 15.88 10.67
CA LYS A 67 -9.79 17.15 9.98
C LYS A 67 -9.11 16.95 8.63
N SER A 68 -8.13 16.05 8.56
CA SER A 68 -7.42 15.78 7.31
C SER A 68 -8.29 15.13 6.23
N LEU A 69 -9.24 14.27 6.60
CA LEU A 69 -10.20 13.71 5.65
C LEU A 69 -11.24 14.75 5.21
N GLU A 70 -11.70 15.59 6.14
CA GLU A 70 -12.65 16.67 5.85
C GLU A 70 -12.04 17.73 4.91
N GLU A 71 -10.83 18.20 5.23
CA GLU A 71 -10.08 19.20 4.45
C GLU A 71 -9.39 18.59 3.22
N LYS A 72 -9.27 17.25 3.16
CA LYS A 72 -8.55 16.49 2.13
C LYS A 72 -7.09 16.96 2.00
N ALA A 73 -6.49 17.29 3.14
CA ALA A 73 -5.14 17.80 3.24
C ALA A 73 -4.59 17.59 4.66
N CYS A 74 -3.28 17.67 4.79
CA CYS A 74 -2.58 17.81 6.06
C CYS A 74 -1.54 18.91 5.89
N GLU A 75 -1.75 20.06 6.53
CA GLU A 75 -0.97 21.28 6.26
C GLU A 75 -1.00 21.60 4.75
N ASP A 76 0.17 21.74 4.11
CA ASP A 76 0.29 21.99 2.67
C ASP A 76 0.23 20.70 1.81
N LEU A 77 0.20 19.52 2.43
CA LEU A 77 0.18 18.24 1.73
C LEU A 77 -1.25 17.87 1.33
N LYS A 78 -1.53 17.96 0.03
CA LYS A 78 -2.84 17.65 -0.57
C LYS A 78 -3.08 16.15 -0.62
N PHE A 79 -4.32 15.70 -0.39
CA PHE A 79 -4.67 14.28 -0.43
C PHE A 79 -5.39 13.89 -1.72
N VAL A 80 -4.96 12.76 -2.30
CA VAL A 80 -5.72 11.99 -3.27
C VAL A 80 -6.29 10.78 -2.54
N ILE A 81 -7.57 10.87 -2.22
CA ILE A 81 -8.28 9.83 -1.47
C ILE A 81 -8.87 8.81 -2.45
N LEU A 82 -8.46 7.56 -2.28
CA LEU A 82 -9.06 6.38 -2.89
C LEU A 82 -9.93 5.67 -1.84
N ASP A 83 -11.08 5.18 -2.27
CA ASP A 83 -12.03 4.48 -1.41
C ASP A 83 -12.01 2.99 -1.73
N ALA A 84 -11.54 2.17 -0.78
CA ALA A 84 -11.46 0.73 -0.98
C ALA A 84 -12.83 0.05 -1.03
N ALA A 85 -13.90 0.68 -0.50
CA ALA A 85 -15.25 0.17 -0.69
C ALA A 85 -15.69 0.26 -2.16
N LYS A 86 -15.19 1.25 -2.91
CA LYS A 86 -15.52 1.48 -4.33
C LYS A 86 -14.56 0.81 -5.30
N MET A 87 -13.28 0.75 -4.92
CA MET A 87 -12.18 0.26 -5.76
C MET A 87 -11.22 -0.67 -4.97
N PRO A 88 -11.71 -1.82 -4.50
CA PRO A 88 -10.92 -2.72 -3.64
C PRO A 88 -9.67 -3.32 -4.31
N PHE A 89 -9.68 -3.58 -5.62
CA PHE A 89 -8.50 -4.12 -6.32
C PHE A 89 -7.47 -3.04 -6.66
N ILE A 90 -7.91 -1.82 -6.96
CA ILE A 90 -7.01 -0.67 -7.12
C ILE A 90 -6.29 -0.36 -5.80
N THR A 91 -7.05 -0.26 -4.70
CA THR A 91 -6.46 0.03 -3.38
C THR A 91 -5.58 -1.11 -2.88
N ARG A 92 -5.85 -2.35 -3.30
CA ARG A 92 -4.91 -3.47 -3.12
C ARG A 92 -3.60 -3.23 -3.86
N ASN A 93 -3.62 -2.87 -5.15
CA ASN A 93 -2.41 -2.60 -5.93
C ASN A 93 -1.54 -1.52 -5.25
N VAL A 94 -2.18 -0.40 -4.87
CA VAL A 94 -1.53 0.70 -4.14
C VAL A 94 -0.91 0.23 -2.81
N SER A 95 -1.69 -0.44 -1.96
CA SER A 95 -1.20 -0.86 -0.64
C SER A 95 -0.11 -1.92 -0.70
N THR A 96 -0.15 -2.86 -1.65
CA THR A 96 0.96 -3.82 -1.82
C THR A 96 2.18 -3.17 -2.43
N ALA A 97 2.02 -2.15 -3.28
CA ALA A 97 3.15 -1.37 -3.78
C ALA A 97 3.84 -0.61 -2.64
N TRP A 98 3.09 -0.03 -1.70
CA TRP A 98 3.68 0.59 -0.49
C TRP A 98 4.46 -0.42 0.35
N LYS A 99 3.92 -1.63 0.54
CA LYS A 99 4.62 -2.74 1.21
C LYS A 99 5.90 -3.17 0.48
N ALA A 100 5.92 -3.03 -0.85
CA ALA A 100 7.10 -3.26 -1.68
C ALA A 100 8.08 -2.07 -1.71
N GLY A 101 7.82 -0.99 -0.96
CA GLY A 101 8.70 0.17 -0.83
C GLY A 101 8.42 1.32 -1.79
N HIS A 102 7.32 1.27 -2.56
CA HIS A 102 6.92 2.42 -3.37
C HIS A 102 6.43 3.58 -2.48
N PRO A 103 6.70 4.83 -2.86
CA PRO A 103 6.37 5.99 -2.03
C PRO A 103 4.85 6.24 -1.95
N GLY A 104 4.37 6.71 -0.80
CA GLY A 104 2.99 7.19 -0.64
C GLY A 104 2.76 8.63 -1.13
N VAL A 105 3.81 9.45 -1.13
CA VAL A 105 3.78 10.82 -1.66
C VAL A 105 4.29 10.80 -3.10
N LEU A 106 3.48 11.31 -4.01
CA LEU A 106 3.79 11.38 -5.44
C LEU A 106 3.82 12.84 -5.89
N THR A 107 4.64 13.12 -6.91
CA THR A 107 4.69 14.46 -7.52
C THR A 107 3.95 14.44 -8.83
N LYS A 108 2.94 15.30 -8.99
CA LYS A 108 2.10 15.38 -10.19
C LYS A 108 2.93 15.81 -11.40
N ASP A 109 2.82 15.06 -12.50
CA ASP A 109 3.45 15.37 -13.77
C ASP A 109 2.65 14.75 -14.94
N SER A 110 1.75 15.53 -15.55
CA SER A 110 0.95 15.07 -16.70
C SER A 110 1.80 14.85 -17.94
N THR A 111 2.89 15.60 -18.09
CA THR A 111 3.70 15.59 -19.31
C THR A 111 4.37 14.23 -19.53
N ARG A 112 4.63 13.49 -18.45
CA ARG A 112 5.24 12.15 -18.47
C ARG A 112 4.25 11.01 -18.63
N GLN A 113 2.95 11.27 -18.52
CA GLN A 113 1.92 10.24 -18.40
C GLN A 113 1.94 9.24 -19.57
N ALA A 114 2.03 9.74 -20.80
CA ALA A 114 2.06 8.90 -21.99
C ALA A 114 3.31 8.01 -22.04
N ASP A 115 4.45 8.53 -21.63
CA ASP A 115 5.72 7.80 -21.63
C ASP A 115 5.85 6.82 -20.46
N ASN A 116 5.26 7.13 -19.32
CA ASN A 116 5.20 6.24 -18.17
C ASN A 116 4.34 5.00 -18.47
N ARG A 117 3.15 5.18 -19.06
CA ARG A 117 2.27 4.06 -19.46
C ARG A 117 2.93 3.08 -20.43
N LYS A 118 3.77 3.60 -21.34
CA LYS A 118 4.53 2.76 -22.30
C LYS A 118 5.63 1.92 -21.65
N LYS A 119 5.91 2.07 -20.37
CA LYS A 119 6.98 1.35 -19.65
C LYS A 119 6.46 0.28 -18.69
N VAL A 120 5.17 0.30 -18.36
CA VAL A 120 4.58 -0.55 -17.33
C VAL A 120 3.50 -1.40 -18.00
N CYS A 121 2.31 -0.82 -18.21
CA CYS A 121 1.16 -1.48 -18.83
C CYS A 121 1.30 -1.73 -20.34
N LEU A 122 2.30 -2.53 -20.73
CA LEU A 122 2.59 -2.93 -22.09
C LEU A 122 1.49 -3.83 -22.67
N PRO A 123 1.37 -3.92 -24.02
CA PRO A 123 0.46 -4.87 -24.66
C PRO A 123 0.70 -6.34 -24.26
N SER A 124 1.90 -6.68 -23.80
CA SER A 124 2.29 -8.01 -23.32
C SER A 124 1.88 -8.30 -21.88
N PHE A 125 1.33 -7.32 -21.15
CA PHE A 125 0.88 -7.51 -19.77
C PHE A 125 -0.17 -8.64 -19.70
N PRO A 126 0.04 -9.69 -18.87
CA PRO A 126 -0.90 -10.80 -18.76
C PRO A 126 -2.26 -10.34 -18.22
N ARG A 127 -3.34 -10.72 -18.91
CA ARG A 127 -4.72 -10.45 -18.48
C ARG A 127 -5.55 -11.74 -18.45
N PRO A 128 -5.15 -12.75 -17.64
CA PRO A 128 -5.83 -14.03 -17.60
C PRO A 128 -7.31 -13.93 -17.22
N TYR A 129 -7.73 -12.85 -16.56
CA TYR A 129 -9.11 -12.65 -16.11
C TYR A 129 -9.88 -11.59 -16.91
N GLY A 130 -9.32 -11.10 -18.02
CA GLY A 130 -9.97 -10.11 -18.89
C GLY A 130 -10.07 -8.70 -18.29
N GLY A 131 -9.29 -8.41 -17.25
CA GLY A 131 -9.22 -7.11 -16.61
C GLY A 131 -8.36 -6.10 -17.37
N GLN A 132 -7.95 -5.04 -16.67
CA GLN A 132 -7.06 -4.00 -17.17
C GLN A 132 -5.79 -3.95 -16.32
N CYS A 133 -4.71 -3.45 -16.90
CA CYS A 133 -3.50 -3.15 -16.15
C CYS A 133 -3.69 -1.83 -15.39
N ASP A 134 -3.47 -1.88 -14.07
CA ASP A 134 -3.31 -0.72 -13.20
C ASP A 134 -1.85 -0.64 -12.72
N GLU A 135 -1.35 0.58 -12.54
CA GLU A 135 0.05 0.85 -12.21
C GLU A 135 0.19 1.76 -10.99
N TYR A 136 1.10 1.39 -10.10
CA TYR A 136 1.53 2.25 -8.99
C TYR A 136 3.06 2.26 -8.85
N PRO A 137 3.72 3.42 -8.77
CA PRO A 137 3.16 4.78 -8.78
C PRO A 137 2.44 5.17 -10.08
N PHE A 138 1.49 6.10 -9.98
CA PHE A 138 0.62 6.45 -11.12
C PHE A 138 1.41 7.02 -12.31
N ALA A 139 0.95 6.70 -13.53
CA ALA A 139 1.43 7.26 -14.79
C ALA A 139 1.67 8.77 -14.75
N SER A 140 0.73 9.51 -14.16
CA SER A 140 0.72 10.97 -14.07
C SER A 140 1.59 11.52 -12.94
N SER A 141 2.60 10.77 -12.49
CA SER A 141 3.56 11.18 -11.48
C SER A 141 5.01 11.06 -11.97
N ARG A 142 5.93 11.79 -11.33
CA ARG A 142 7.38 11.66 -11.60
C ARG A 142 7.92 10.28 -11.24
N GLN A 143 7.33 9.64 -10.23
CA GLN A 143 7.70 8.34 -9.69
C GLN A 143 7.14 7.17 -10.52
N GLY A 144 6.17 7.42 -11.41
CA GLY A 144 5.58 6.41 -12.28
C GLY A 144 6.50 5.98 -13.42
N GLY A 145 6.06 5.00 -14.19
CA GLY A 145 6.82 4.42 -15.29
C GLY A 145 7.72 3.28 -14.84
N ALA A 146 8.92 3.15 -15.42
CA ALA A 146 9.80 2.01 -15.20
C ALA A 146 10.03 1.71 -13.69
N GLY A 147 9.81 0.46 -13.30
CA GLY A 147 9.90 0.02 -11.91
C GLY A 147 8.60 0.12 -11.11
N SER A 148 7.54 0.72 -11.66
CA SER A 148 6.20 0.67 -11.03
C SER A 148 5.68 -0.75 -10.95
N GLN A 149 4.92 -1.04 -9.90
CA GLN A 149 4.16 -2.27 -9.77
C GLN A 149 2.94 -2.21 -10.70
N GLU A 150 2.63 -3.34 -11.33
CA GLU A 150 1.43 -3.53 -12.14
C GLU A 150 0.59 -4.70 -11.63
N GLN A 151 -0.73 -4.55 -11.68
CA GLN A 151 -1.68 -5.62 -11.38
C GLN A 151 -2.88 -5.58 -12.33
N GLU A 152 -3.46 -6.76 -12.58
CA GLU A 152 -4.72 -6.87 -13.30
C GLU A 152 -5.85 -6.48 -12.34
N VAL A 153 -6.73 -5.57 -12.78
CA VAL A 153 -7.86 -5.05 -11.99
C VAL A 153 -9.14 -5.05 -12.84
N PRO A 154 -10.33 -4.98 -12.22
CA PRO A 154 -11.57 -4.77 -12.97
C PRO A 154 -11.54 -3.48 -13.81
N ALA A 155 -12.05 -3.53 -15.04
CA ALA A 155 -12.12 -2.36 -15.92
C ALA A 155 -12.92 -1.19 -15.31
N ARG A 156 -14.00 -1.50 -14.57
CA ARG A 156 -14.81 -0.50 -13.85
C ARG A 156 -13.97 0.25 -12.84
N GLU A 157 -13.23 -0.45 -11.99
CA GLU A 157 -12.38 0.19 -10.98
C GLU A 157 -11.29 1.04 -11.60
N ASN A 158 -10.65 0.58 -12.67
CA ASN A 158 -9.62 1.36 -13.37
C ASN A 158 -10.19 2.66 -13.95
N GLN A 159 -11.43 2.62 -14.47
CA GLN A 159 -12.16 3.80 -14.91
C GLN A 159 -12.53 4.72 -13.74
N CYS A 160 -13.01 4.17 -12.61
CA CYS A 160 -13.30 4.93 -11.40
C CYS A 160 -12.03 5.61 -10.84
N GLN A 161 -10.87 4.95 -10.89
CA GLN A 161 -9.61 5.53 -10.44
C GLN A 161 -9.25 6.73 -11.30
N GLY A 162 -9.30 6.59 -12.63
CA GLY A 162 -9.04 7.71 -13.55
C GLY A 162 -9.94 8.91 -13.32
N GLY A 163 -11.26 8.68 -13.13
CA GLY A 163 -12.21 9.72 -12.78
C GLY A 163 -11.91 10.37 -11.42
N THR A 164 -11.63 9.55 -10.41
CA THR A 164 -11.27 10.00 -9.06
C THR A 164 -10.03 10.89 -9.09
N LEU A 165 -8.96 10.45 -9.76
CA LEU A 165 -7.72 11.24 -9.91
C LEU A 165 -8.02 12.60 -10.54
N SER A 166 -8.75 12.63 -11.66
CA SER A 166 -9.11 13.87 -12.34
C SER A 166 -9.90 14.82 -11.41
N THR A 167 -10.94 14.32 -10.75
CA THR A 167 -11.77 15.12 -9.84
C THR A 167 -10.99 15.62 -8.63
N LYS A 168 -10.14 14.77 -8.02
CA LYS A 168 -9.35 15.15 -6.84
C LYS A 168 -8.27 16.16 -7.19
N TYR A 169 -7.58 15.99 -8.32
CA TYR A 169 -6.61 16.98 -8.79
C TYR A 169 -7.26 18.34 -9.01
N ALA A 170 -8.43 18.39 -9.66
CA ALA A 170 -9.14 19.63 -9.85
C ALA A 170 -9.61 20.26 -8.52
N ALA A 171 -10.24 19.47 -7.64
CA ALA A 171 -10.78 19.95 -6.37
C ALA A 171 -9.70 20.48 -5.42
N ALA A 172 -8.56 19.79 -5.32
CA ALA A 172 -7.44 20.18 -4.47
C ALA A 172 -6.46 21.13 -5.18
N ARG A 173 -6.74 21.53 -6.43
CA ARG A 173 -5.85 22.33 -7.28
C ARG A 173 -4.44 21.75 -7.34
N ILE A 174 -4.32 20.44 -7.49
CA ILE A 174 -3.04 19.75 -7.68
C ILE A 174 -2.63 19.97 -9.14
N VAL A 175 -1.55 20.72 -9.34
CA VAL A 175 -0.98 21.02 -10.66
C VAL A 175 0.36 20.31 -10.84
N ASP A 176 0.90 20.31 -12.07
CA ASP A 176 2.21 19.72 -12.32
C ASP A 176 3.29 20.39 -11.45
N GLY A 177 4.07 19.56 -10.77
CA GLY A 177 5.07 19.97 -9.78
C GLY A 177 4.62 19.87 -8.32
N ASP A 178 3.31 19.79 -8.06
CA ASP A 178 2.80 19.61 -6.70
C ASP A 178 3.01 18.19 -6.20
N ASP A 179 3.35 18.08 -4.91
CA ASP A 179 3.30 16.82 -4.18
C ASP A 179 1.89 16.57 -3.62
N TYR A 180 1.47 15.30 -3.65
CA TYR A 180 0.23 14.85 -3.03
C TYR A 180 0.42 13.48 -2.38
N LEU A 181 -0.28 13.27 -1.29
CA LEU A 181 -0.34 11.98 -0.60
C LEU A 181 -1.49 11.15 -1.13
N VAL A 182 -1.21 9.90 -1.49
CA VAL A 182 -2.24 8.92 -1.77
C VAL A 182 -2.73 8.31 -0.46
N VAL A 183 -4.04 8.37 -0.23
CA VAL A 183 -4.70 7.91 0.99
C VAL A 183 -5.76 6.89 0.64
N ILE A 184 -5.84 5.79 1.39
CA ILE A 184 -6.90 4.78 1.25
C ILE A 184 -7.87 4.90 2.42
N THR A 185 -9.15 5.13 2.12
CA THR A 185 -10.26 5.06 3.09
C THR A 185 -10.95 3.70 3.04
N HIS A 186 -11.65 3.33 4.12
CA HIS A 186 -12.23 2.00 4.33
C HIS A 186 -11.22 0.86 4.13
N PRO A 187 -10.03 0.91 4.77
CA PRO A 187 -8.95 -0.05 4.50
C PRO A 187 -9.32 -1.52 4.77
N ASP A 188 -10.35 -1.78 5.57
CA ASP A 188 -10.93 -3.11 5.80
C ASP A 188 -11.61 -3.71 4.54
N LYS A 189 -11.91 -2.87 3.54
CA LYS A 189 -12.51 -3.27 2.26
C LYS A 189 -11.51 -3.56 1.15
N ILE A 190 -10.21 -3.39 1.38
CA ILE A 190 -9.17 -3.73 0.39
C ILE A 190 -9.33 -5.20 -0.02
N ALA A 191 -9.21 -5.50 -1.32
CA ALA A 191 -9.34 -6.86 -1.80
C ALA A 191 -8.31 -7.79 -1.13
N PRO A 192 -8.73 -8.95 -0.58
CA PRO A 192 -7.84 -9.84 0.16
C PRO A 192 -6.82 -10.55 -0.75
N GLY A 193 -7.09 -10.59 -2.07
CA GLY A 193 -6.25 -11.27 -3.06
C GLY A 193 -6.27 -10.54 -4.41
N PRO A 194 -5.40 -10.95 -5.35
CA PRO A 194 -5.40 -10.43 -6.71
C PRO A 194 -6.76 -10.61 -7.39
N PHE A 195 -7.03 -9.83 -8.44
CA PHE A 195 -8.24 -10.01 -9.25
C PHE A 195 -8.30 -11.43 -9.83
N GLN A 196 -9.50 -12.02 -9.82
CA GLN A 196 -9.78 -13.38 -10.31
C GLN A 196 -11.00 -13.39 -11.27
N GLY A 197 -11.26 -12.27 -11.95
CA GLY A 197 -12.39 -12.15 -12.89
C GLY A 197 -13.70 -11.63 -12.29
N ILE A 198 -13.75 -11.42 -10.97
CA ILE A 198 -14.95 -10.93 -10.27
C ILE A 198 -14.64 -9.58 -9.61
N ASP A 199 -15.38 -8.55 -10.01
CA ASP A 199 -15.38 -7.24 -9.36
C ASP A 199 -16.29 -7.30 -8.12
N ILE A 200 -15.68 -7.37 -6.94
CA ILE A 200 -16.40 -7.48 -5.66
C ILE A 200 -17.10 -6.17 -5.25
N ALA A 201 -16.91 -5.09 -6.02
CA ALA A 201 -17.54 -3.79 -5.83
C ALA A 201 -18.38 -3.37 -7.05
N LEU A 202 -18.81 -4.31 -7.91
CA LEU A 202 -19.54 -4.03 -9.17
C LEU A 202 -20.78 -3.12 -9.00
N GLY A 203 -21.47 -3.21 -7.87
CA GLY A 203 -22.65 -2.38 -7.56
C GLY A 203 -22.34 -0.99 -7.00
N GLN A 204 -21.08 -0.67 -6.75
CA GLN A 204 -20.67 0.62 -6.19
C GLN A 204 -20.43 1.63 -7.30
N SER A 205 -20.97 2.83 -7.13
CA SER A 205 -20.64 3.94 -8.01
C SER A 205 -19.20 4.39 -7.76
N CYS A 206 -18.58 4.93 -8.81
CA CYS A 206 -17.55 5.94 -8.58
C CYS A 206 -18.26 7.13 -7.84
#